data_AF-A0A134BN35-F1
#
_entry.id   AF-A0A134BN35-F1
#
_cell.length_a   1.000
_cell.length_b   1.000
_cell.length_c   1.000
_cell.angle_alpha   90.00
_cell.angle_beta   90.00
_cell.angle_gamma   90.00
#
_symmetry.space_group_name_H-M   'P 1'
#
loop_
_entity.id
_entity.type
_entity.pdbx_description
1 polymer ?
#
loop_
_entity_poly.entity_id
_entity_poly.type
_entity_poly.pdbx_seq_one_letter_code
_entity_poly.pdbx_strand_id
1 'polypeptide(L)'
;MLEHGFKTEILPKREGPYMCIGTIRDSEMYDAYGNIFDCSETSYSSTYSKGPFALGNLRNQKKLKCNSILKDVPEMLIKGKIEKCRVCKFYPLCGGLCPLALVENEARCPSFTYNIEDRMFIQMLYNYKEKGKQ
;
A
#
# COMPACT_ATOMS: atom_id res chain seq x y z
N MET A 1 24.87 10.46 1.24
CA MET A 1 24.29 9.44 2.16
C MET A 1 25.33 8.88 3.12
N LEU A 2 26.28 8.04 2.68
CA LEU A 2 27.28 7.44 3.58
C LEU A 2 28.19 8.46 4.26
N GLU A 3 28.68 9.46 3.53
CA GLU A 3 29.55 10.53 4.05
C GLU A 3 28.84 11.44 5.07
N HIS A 4 27.51 11.41 5.09
CA HIS A 4 26.67 12.22 5.97
C HIS A 4 26.13 11.39 7.15
N GLY A 5 26.65 10.17 7.38
CA GLY A 5 26.30 9.34 8.53
C GLY A 5 24.95 8.61 8.45
N PHE A 6 24.30 8.59 7.29
CA PHE A 6 23.04 7.83 7.12
C PHE A 6 23.32 6.32 7.17
N LYS A 7 22.66 5.61 8.10
CA LYS A 7 22.64 4.15 8.18
C LYS A 7 21.48 3.60 7.35
N THR A 8 21.74 2.62 6.49
CA THR A 8 20.72 1.94 5.69
C THR A 8 20.54 0.51 6.19
N GLU A 9 19.39 0.16 6.76
CA GLU A 9 19.08 -1.25 7.05
C GLU A 9 18.84 -1.99 5.70
N ILE A 10 19.62 -3.04 5.40
CA ILE A 10 19.45 -3.84 4.15
C ILE A 10 18.07 -4.50 4.16
N LEU A 11 17.80 -5.23 5.24
CA LEU A 11 16.62 -6.06 5.36
C LEU A 11 15.55 -5.27 6.12
N PRO A 12 14.34 -5.12 5.55
CA PRO A 12 13.24 -4.58 6.34
C PRO A 12 13.06 -5.46 7.58
N LYS A 13 12.82 -4.84 8.73
CA LYS A 13 12.39 -5.59 9.91
C LYS A 13 11.12 -6.33 9.55
N ARG A 14 10.99 -7.57 10.04
CA ARG A 14 9.74 -8.31 9.87
C ARG A 14 8.67 -7.56 10.63
N GLU A 15 7.77 -6.93 9.90
CA GLU A 15 6.56 -6.34 10.45
C GLU A 15 5.40 -7.34 10.32
N GLY A 16 4.39 -7.17 11.17
CA GLY A 16 3.14 -7.92 11.03
C GLY A 16 2.51 -7.66 9.65
N PRO A 17 1.68 -8.58 9.14
CA PRO A 17 1.01 -8.37 7.87
C PRO A 17 0.19 -7.08 7.91
N TYR A 18 0.51 -6.12 7.04
CA TYR A 18 -0.26 -4.90 6.86
C TYR A 18 -1.58 -5.25 6.15
N MET A 19 -2.70 -4.90 6.77
CA MET A 19 -4.03 -5.03 6.18
C MET A 19 -4.63 -3.64 5.98
N CYS A 20 -4.96 -3.31 4.72
CA CYS A 20 -5.60 -2.04 4.40
C CYS A 20 -7.07 -2.09 4.83
N ILE A 21 -7.56 -1.02 5.48
CA ILE A 21 -8.96 -0.95 5.92
C ILE A 21 -9.91 -1.19 4.74
N GLY A 22 -9.63 -0.65 3.56
CA GLY A 22 -10.49 -0.80 2.38
C GLY A 22 -10.63 -2.24 1.86
N THR A 23 -9.82 -3.18 2.36
CA THR A 23 -9.95 -4.62 2.07
C THR A 23 -10.73 -5.39 3.13
N ILE A 24 -11.04 -4.75 4.27
CA ILE A 24 -11.75 -5.37 5.39
C ILE A 24 -13.25 -5.26 5.12
N ARG A 25 -13.95 -6.37 5.31
CA ARG A 25 -15.39 -6.40 5.18
C ARG A 25 -16.04 -5.51 6.24
N ASP A 26 -17.04 -4.73 5.85
CA ASP A 26 -17.82 -3.88 6.75
C ASP A 26 -16.98 -2.81 7.50
N SER A 27 -15.80 -2.48 6.99
CA SER A 27 -15.01 -1.35 7.47
C SER A 27 -15.51 -0.05 6.85
N GLU A 28 -15.88 0.91 7.69
CA GLU A 28 -16.38 2.20 7.24
C GLU A 28 -15.58 3.34 7.89
N MET A 29 -15.40 4.40 7.11
CA MET A 29 -14.87 5.69 7.51
C MET A 29 -15.94 6.74 7.20
N TYR A 30 -16.13 7.65 8.14
CA TYR A 30 -17.06 8.76 8.00
C TYR A 30 -16.29 10.08 7.93
N ASP A 31 -16.65 10.92 6.97
CA ASP A 31 -16.12 12.29 6.90
C ASP A 31 -16.96 13.26 7.74
N ALA A 32 -16.50 14.51 7.87
CA ALA A 32 -17.19 15.55 8.65
C ALA A 32 -18.60 15.92 8.12
N TYR A 33 -18.93 15.55 6.89
CA TYR A 33 -20.25 15.76 6.27
C TYR A 33 -21.14 14.51 6.37
N GLY A 34 -20.65 13.45 7.00
CA GLY A 34 -21.33 12.18 7.16
C GLY A 34 -21.34 11.33 5.88
N ASN A 35 -20.48 11.61 4.91
CA ASN A 35 -20.28 10.69 3.78
C ASN A 35 -19.50 9.46 4.24
N ILE A 36 -19.79 8.33 3.62
CA ILE A 36 -19.30 7.01 4.01
C ILE A 36 -18.36 6.50 2.93
N PHE A 37 -17.16 6.09 3.35
CA PHE A 37 -16.09 5.53 2.51
C PHE A 37 -15.44 4.35 3.24
N ASP A 38 -14.60 3.59 2.57
CA ASP A 38 -13.74 2.56 3.18
C ASP A 38 -12.24 2.83 2.92
N CYS A 39 -11.91 4.04 2.46
CA CYS A 39 -10.55 4.48 2.22
C CYS A 39 -10.39 5.96 2.59
N SER A 40 -9.34 6.29 3.34
CA SER A 40 -9.07 7.67 3.74
C SER A 40 -8.67 8.57 2.58
N GLU A 41 -8.07 8.01 1.53
CA GLU A 41 -7.66 8.77 0.34
C GLU A 41 -8.84 9.15 -0.56
N THR A 42 -10.00 8.49 -0.41
CA THR A 42 -11.16 8.76 -1.27
C THR A 42 -12.06 9.86 -0.72
N SER A 43 -11.96 10.16 0.58
CA SER A 43 -12.69 11.25 1.22
C SER A 43 -12.25 12.63 0.68
N TYR A 44 -13.19 13.58 0.62
CA TYR A 44 -13.00 14.96 0.13
C TYR A 44 -12.51 15.11 -1.33
N SER A 45 -12.33 14.03 -2.06
CA SER A 45 -11.91 14.05 -3.45
C SER A 45 -13.12 14.09 -4.38
N SER A 46 -13.16 15.09 -5.27
CA SER A 46 -14.19 15.21 -6.29
C SER A 46 -14.21 13.98 -7.22
N THR A 47 -13.04 13.38 -7.49
CA THR A 47 -12.85 12.18 -8.31
C THR A 47 -13.62 10.98 -7.77
N TYR A 48 -13.63 10.76 -6.45
CA TYR A 48 -14.24 9.58 -5.84
C TYR A 48 -15.61 9.85 -5.20
N SER A 49 -16.01 11.13 -5.13
CA SER A 49 -17.29 11.57 -4.56
C SER A 49 -18.53 10.92 -5.22
N LYS A 50 -18.39 10.41 -6.44
CA LYS A 50 -19.43 9.70 -7.19
C LYS A 50 -18.81 8.45 -7.82
N GLY A 51 -19.34 7.27 -7.52
CA GLY A 51 -18.90 6.03 -8.19
C GLY A 51 -18.71 4.83 -7.26
N PRO A 52 -17.74 3.94 -7.54
CA PRO A 52 -17.58 2.68 -6.83
C PRO A 52 -16.99 2.84 -5.42
N PHE A 53 -16.37 3.98 -5.12
CA PHE A 53 -15.71 4.26 -3.83
C PHE A 53 -16.62 4.96 -2.80
N ALA A 54 -17.63 5.69 -3.26
CA ALA A 54 -18.62 6.29 -2.37
C ALA A 54 -19.63 5.22 -1.90
N LEU A 55 -19.71 5.05 -0.57
CA LEU A 55 -20.57 4.04 0.06
C LEU A 55 -21.94 4.60 0.46
N GLY A 56 -22.05 5.91 0.67
CA GLY A 56 -23.31 6.57 0.98
C GLY A 56 -23.13 7.80 1.85
N ASN A 57 -24.21 8.19 2.54
CA ASN A 57 -24.19 9.26 3.52
C ASN A 57 -25.11 8.91 4.69
N LEU A 58 -24.68 9.22 5.93
CA LEU A 58 -25.41 8.92 7.17
C LEU A 58 -26.84 9.50 7.19
N ARG A 59 -27.07 10.63 6.52
CA ARG A 59 -28.39 11.27 6.41
C ARG A 59 -29.30 10.58 5.40
N ASN A 60 -28.76 9.74 4.51
CA ASN A 60 -29.50 9.07 3.45
C ASN A 60 -29.22 7.55 3.42
N GLN A 61 -29.94 6.82 4.27
CA GLN A 61 -29.75 5.37 4.46
C GLN A 61 -30.25 4.51 3.28
N LYS A 62 -30.88 5.08 2.26
CA LYS A 62 -31.47 4.31 1.14
C LYS A 62 -30.44 3.76 0.14
N LYS A 63 -29.17 4.18 0.19
CA LYS A 63 -28.12 3.81 -0.77
C LYS A 63 -26.78 3.48 -0.10
N LEU A 64 -26.82 2.72 0.99
CA LEU A 64 -25.62 2.26 1.69
C LEU A 64 -25.05 1.03 0.99
N LYS A 65 -23.77 1.10 0.62
CA LYS A 65 -22.95 -0.06 0.23
C LYS A 65 -22.09 -0.46 1.43
N CYS A 66 -21.93 -1.76 1.67
CA CYS A 66 -21.07 -2.27 2.75
C CYS A 66 -19.58 -1.99 2.51
N ASN A 67 -19.15 -1.98 1.25
CA ASN A 67 -17.75 -1.80 0.86
C ASN A 67 -17.66 -1.32 -0.59
N SER A 68 -16.52 -0.72 -0.94
CA SER A 68 -16.16 -0.35 -2.29
C SER A 68 -15.55 -1.54 -3.03
N ILE A 69 -15.09 -1.29 -4.26
CA ILE A 69 -14.34 -2.26 -5.07
C ILE A 69 -13.02 -2.70 -4.41
N LEU A 70 -12.51 -1.95 -3.42
CA LEU A 70 -11.25 -2.27 -2.75
C LEU A 70 -11.28 -3.63 -2.04
N LYS A 71 -12.46 -4.08 -1.58
CA LYS A 71 -12.66 -5.39 -0.94
C LYS A 71 -12.28 -6.57 -1.84
N ASP A 72 -12.34 -6.39 -3.16
CA ASP A 72 -12.13 -7.45 -4.14
C ASP A 72 -10.63 -7.59 -4.49
N VAL A 73 -9.80 -6.60 -4.13
CA VAL A 73 -8.37 -6.56 -4.48
C VAL A 73 -7.57 -7.74 -3.92
N PRO A 74 -7.76 -8.21 -2.66
CA PRO A 74 -7.08 -9.41 -2.19
C PRO A 74 -7.36 -10.64 -3.06
N GLU A 75 -8.61 -10.82 -3.49
CA GLU A 75 -8.97 -11.93 -4.39
C GLU A 75 -8.37 -11.74 -5.79
N MET A 76 -8.30 -10.50 -6.30
CA MET A 76 -7.62 -10.17 -7.54
C MET A 76 -6.13 -10.50 -7.49
N LEU A 77 -5.45 -10.20 -6.39
CA LEU A 77 -4.04 -10.54 -6.16
C LEU A 77 -3.83 -12.06 -6.15
N ILE A 78 -4.64 -12.79 -5.39
CA ILE A 78 -4.54 -14.26 -5.28
C ILE A 78 -4.80 -14.94 -6.64
N LYS A 79 -5.77 -14.44 -7.41
CA LYS A 79 -6.08 -14.96 -8.75
C LYS A 79 -5.11 -14.48 -9.83
N GLY A 80 -4.08 -13.69 -9.49
CA GLY A 80 -3.11 -13.16 -10.45
C GLY A 80 -3.70 -12.18 -11.47
N LYS A 81 -4.82 -11.50 -11.15
CA LYS A 81 -5.46 -10.52 -12.04
C LYS A 81 -4.68 -9.20 -12.15
N ILE A 82 -3.77 -8.95 -11.22
CA ILE A 82 -2.97 -7.73 -11.17
C ILE A 82 -1.59 -8.04 -11.75
N GLU A 83 -1.44 -7.78 -13.05
CA GLU A 83 -0.27 -8.19 -13.83
C GLU A 83 1.05 -7.69 -13.23
N LYS A 84 1.11 -6.41 -12.83
CA LYS A 84 2.29 -5.81 -12.19
C LYS A 84 2.78 -6.59 -10.97
N CYS A 85 1.86 -7.13 -10.17
CA CYS A 85 2.20 -7.94 -9.00
C CYS A 85 2.51 -9.39 -9.39
N ARG A 86 1.76 -9.96 -10.34
CA ARG A 86 1.93 -11.35 -10.81
C ARG A 86 3.33 -11.62 -11.34
N VAL A 87 3.92 -10.66 -12.07
CA VAL A 87 5.27 -10.80 -12.65
C VAL A 87 6.38 -10.25 -11.76
N CYS A 88 6.05 -9.70 -10.58
CA CYS A 88 7.01 -9.07 -9.70
C CYS A 88 7.83 -10.11 -8.92
N LYS A 89 9.16 -10.10 -9.07
CA LYS A 89 10.07 -10.97 -8.32
C LYS A 89 10.03 -10.78 -6.79
N PHE A 90 9.46 -9.66 -6.32
CA PHE A 90 9.36 -9.34 -4.89
C PHE A 90 7.99 -9.64 -4.29
N TYR A 91 6.97 -9.93 -5.10
CA TYR A 91 5.70 -10.39 -4.59
C TYR A 91 5.84 -11.86 -4.13
N PRO A 92 5.32 -12.28 -2.95
CA PRO A 92 4.30 -11.61 -2.11
C PRO A 92 4.84 -10.77 -0.94
N LEU A 93 6.13 -10.43 -0.89
CA LEU A 93 6.75 -9.77 0.27
C LEU A 93 6.05 -8.45 0.66
N CYS A 94 5.58 -7.68 -0.32
CA CYS A 94 4.90 -6.41 -0.09
C CYS A 94 3.37 -6.52 0.05
N GLY A 95 2.79 -7.69 -0.22
CA GLY A 95 1.34 -7.90 -0.21
C GLY A 95 0.53 -7.05 -1.20
N GLY A 96 1.18 -6.35 -2.16
CA GLY A 96 0.51 -5.43 -3.09
C GLY A 96 0.28 -4.01 -2.55
N LEU A 97 0.60 -3.73 -1.28
CA LEU A 97 0.44 -2.42 -0.62
C LEU A 97 -0.97 -1.81 -0.79
N CYS A 98 -1.08 -0.64 -1.42
CA CYS A 98 -2.31 0.16 -1.46
C CYS A 98 -3.30 -0.40 -2.49
N PRO A 99 -4.48 -0.90 -2.06
CA PRO A 99 -5.49 -1.43 -2.98
C PRO A 99 -6.04 -0.39 -3.95
N LEU A 100 -6.19 0.87 -3.50
CA LEU A 100 -6.66 1.97 -4.34
C LEU A 100 -5.72 2.19 -5.53
N ALA A 101 -4.41 2.28 -5.26
CA ALA A 101 -3.39 2.43 -6.28
C ALA A 101 -3.39 1.28 -7.31
N LEU A 102 -3.71 0.06 -6.87
CA LEU A 102 -3.81 -1.08 -7.79
C LEU A 102 -5.04 -0.99 -8.69
N VAL A 103 -6.20 -0.57 -8.16
CA VAL A 103 -7.42 -0.33 -8.94
C VAL A 103 -7.24 0.82 -9.94
N GLU A 104 -6.44 1.82 -9.59
CA GLU A 104 -6.06 2.95 -10.45
C GLU A 104 -5.02 2.58 -11.51
N ASN A 105 -4.49 1.35 -11.47
CA ASN A 105 -3.36 0.89 -12.29
C ASN A 105 -2.04 1.65 -12.04
N GLU A 106 -1.93 2.40 -10.94
CA GLU A 106 -0.75 3.16 -10.52
C GLU A 106 -0.08 2.53 -9.29
N ALA A 107 0.33 1.26 -9.40
CA ALA A 107 0.93 0.52 -8.28
C ALA A 107 2.07 1.30 -7.58
N ARG A 108 1.86 1.63 -6.30
CA ARG A 108 2.81 2.35 -5.44
C ARG A 108 3.73 1.37 -4.73
N CYS A 109 4.61 0.73 -5.49
CA CYS A 109 5.51 -0.32 -4.99
C CYS A 109 6.47 0.21 -3.91
N PRO A 110 6.89 -0.63 -2.94
CA PRO A 110 7.89 -0.23 -1.96
C PRO A 110 9.22 0.12 -2.63
N SER A 111 9.94 1.13 -2.12
CA SER A 111 11.19 1.58 -2.73
C SER A 111 12.24 0.49 -2.93
N PHE A 112 12.29 -0.53 -2.06
CA PHE A 112 13.25 -1.64 -2.19
C PHE A 112 13.08 -2.43 -3.48
N THR A 113 11.89 -2.42 -4.11
CA THR A 113 11.70 -3.13 -5.38
C THR A 113 12.55 -2.54 -6.51
N TYR A 114 13.02 -1.32 -6.36
CA TYR A 114 13.83 -0.61 -7.35
C TYR A 114 15.30 -0.52 -6.98
N ASN A 115 15.65 -0.61 -5.68
CA ASN A 115 16.98 -0.29 -5.20
C ASN A 115 17.56 -1.26 -4.16
N ILE A 116 17.05 -2.49 -4.06
CA ILE A 116 17.57 -3.48 -3.11
C ILE A 116 19.04 -3.82 -3.35
N GLU A 117 19.47 -3.88 -4.61
CA GLU A 117 20.85 -4.19 -5.01
C GLU A 117 21.81 -3.09 -4.54
N ASP A 118 21.42 -1.83 -4.75
CA ASP A 118 22.18 -0.67 -4.25
C ASP A 118 22.27 -0.66 -2.72
N ARG A 119 21.16 -0.98 -2.02
CA ARG A 119 21.16 -1.08 -0.56
C ARG A 119 22.15 -2.14 -0.06
N MET A 120 22.20 -3.29 -0.72
CA MET A 120 23.14 -4.37 -0.39
C MET A 120 24.59 -3.93 -0.59
N PHE A 121 24.89 -3.28 -1.71
CA PHE A 121 26.23 -2.79 -2.02
C PHE A 121 26.70 -1.72 -1.03
N ILE A 122 25.83 -0.74 -0.72
CA ILE A 122 26.11 0.32 0.24
C ILE A 122 26.42 -0.26 1.64
N GLN A 123 25.64 -1.25 2.09
CA GLN A 123 25.91 -1.88 3.37
C GLN A 123 27.21 -2.68 3.38
N MET A 124 27.54 -3.37 2.29
CA MET A 124 28.82 -4.06 2.15
C MET A 124 29.97 -3.08 2.37
N LEU A 125 29.96 -1.93 1.67
CA LEU A 125 30.97 -0.88 1.82
C LEU A 125 31.04 -0.34 3.25
N TYR A 126 29.89 -0.15 3.91
CA TYR A 126 29.84 0.28 5.30
C TYR A 126 30.53 -0.71 6.24
N ASN A 127 30.22 -2.01 6.11
CA ASN A 127 30.83 -3.07 6.92
C ASN A 127 32.35 -3.18 6.70
N TYR A 128 32.83 -2.95 5.48
CA TYR A 128 34.28 -2.91 5.19
C TYR A 128 34.97 -1.74 5.89
N LYS A 129 34.39 -0.53 5.86
CA LYS A 129 34.97 0.65 6.52
C LYS A 129 35.04 0.49 8.04
N GLU A 130 34.03 -0.13 8.66
CA GLU A 130 34.03 -0.35 10.11
C GLU A 130 35.07 -1.41 10.53
N LYS A 131 35.30 -2.45 9.71
CA LYS A 131 36.37 -3.44 9.97
C LYS A 131 37.79 -2.89 9.84
N GLY A 132 38.02 -1.91 8.98
CA GLY A 132 39.33 -1.26 8.80
C GLY A 132 39.68 -0.21 9.86
N LYS A 133 38.78 0.04 10.84
CA LYS A 133 39.00 0.93 11.98
C LYS A 133 39.28 0.19 13.30
N GLN A 134 39.25 -1.15 13.29
CA GLN A 134 39.73 -2.02 14.37
C GLN A 134 41.18 -2.41 14.09
#